data_AF-A0A1B6G769-F1
#
_entry.id   AF-A0A1B6G769-F1
#
_cell.length_a   1.000
_cell.length_b   1.000
_cell.length_c   1.000
_cell.angle_alpha   90.00
_cell.angle_beta   90.00
_cell.angle_gamma   90.00
#
_symmetry.space_group_name_H-M   'P 1'
#
loop_
_entity.id
_entity.type
_entity.pdbx_description
1 polymer ?
#
loop_
_entity_poly.entity_id
_entity_poly.type
_entity_poly.pdbx_seq_one_letter_code
_entity_poly.pdbx_strand_id
1 'polypeptide(L)'
;IGVSNGLFYEKYLKFIHLNDQFVPFTKKNLTFLLKDNYDVQFVRSVYNSRVISYQELKSGSIFFEGPVRIPYHTKDEYRRAAKNLGLMDDFRSGVPRTGYRGIVTFFYNKRRVYLAPYANWKGYDLTWS
;
A
#
# COMPACT_ATOMS: atom_id res chain seq x y z
N ILE A 1 -12.67 -12.39 25.39
CA ILE A 1 -11.83 -13.03 24.35
C ILE A 1 -12.69 -13.11 23.08
N GLY A 2 -12.20 -12.56 21.96
CA GLY A 2 -12.93 -12.62 20.68
C GLY A 2 -12.89 -14.01 20.05
N VAL A 3 -13.76 -14.25 19.06
CA VAL A 3 -13.93 -15.57 18.40
C VAL A 3 -12.67 -16.06 17.66
N SER A 4 -11.75 -15.16 17.32
CA SER A 4 -10.56 -15.43 16.50
C SER A 4 -9.26 -15.70 17.29
N ASN A 5 -9.34 -15.93 18.61
CA ASN A 5 -8.17 -16.12 19.48
C ASN A 5 -7.18 -14.94 19.53
N GLY A 6 -7.52 -13.77 18.98
CA GLY A 6 -6.84 -12.49 19.22
C GLY A 6 -5.53 -12.24 18.45
N LEU A 7 -4.89 -13.24 17.84
CA LEU A 7 -3.56 -13.08 17.22
C LEU A 7 -3.50 -11.96 16.16
N PHE A 8 -4.49 -11.89 15.27
CA PHE A 8 -4.53 -10.85 14.23
C PHE A 8 -4.83 -9.45 14.80
N TYR A 9 -5.58 -9.38 15.90
CA TYR A 9 -5.85 -8.14 16.61
C TYR A 9 -4.58 -7.60 17.25
N GLU A 10 -3.84 -8.46 17.96
CA GLU A 10 -2.58 -8.11 18.63
C GLU A 10 -1.50 -7.68 17.65
N LYS A 11 -1.45 -8.30 16.46
CA LYS A 11 -0.43 -8.00 15.45
C LYS A 11 -0.74 -6.75 14.62
N TYR A 12 -2.01 -6.50 14.30
CA TYR A 12 -2.37 -5.44 13.34
C TYR A 12 -3.50 -4.53 13.79
N LEU A 13 -4.68 -5.07 14.14
CA LEU A 13 -5.90 -4.25 14.26
C LEU A 13 -5.81 -3.20 15.38
N LYS A 14 -5.20 -3.52 16.52
CA LYS A 14 -5.11 -2.61 17.66
C LYS A 14 -4.28 -1.35 17.39
N PHE A 15 -3.44 -1.37 16.35
CA PHE A 15 -2.58 -0.27 15.97
C PHE A 15 -3.19 0.65 14.90
N ILE A 16 -4.41 0.36 14.44
CA ILE A 16 -5.12 1.22 13.49
C ILE A 16 -5.49 2.53 14.21
N HIS A 17 -4.95 3.63 13.70
CA HIS A 17 -5.16 4.96 14.28
C HIS A 17 -6.56 5.49 13.94
N LEU A 18 -7.35 5.78 14.96
CA LEU A 18 -8.59 6.53 14.80
C LEU A 18 -8.25 8.01 14.55
N ASN A 19 -8.64 8.53 13.39
CA ASN A 19 -8.48 9.95 13.11
C ASN A 19 -9.36 10.79 14.05
N ASP A 20 -8.74 11.76 14.73
CA ASP A 20 -9.38 12.68 15.68
C ASP A 20 -9.63 14.08 15.11
N GLN A 21 -9.19 14.34 13.87
CA GLN A 21 -9.36 15.63 13.19
C GLN A 21 -10.62 15.64 12.32
N PHE A 22 -11.52 16.60 12.53
CA PHE A 22 -12.73 16.71 11.72
C PHE A 22 -12.40 17.04 10.25
N VAL A 23 -13.02 16.31 9.32
CA VAL A 23 -12.90 16.54 7.87
C VAL A 23 -14.30 16.76 7.28
N PRO A 24 -14.61 17.96 6.74
CA PRO A 24 -15.91 18.24 6.14
C PRO A 24 -16.03 17.62 4.74
N PHE A 25 -16.11 16.29 4.65
CA PHE A 25 -16.14 15.56 3.37
C PHE A 25 -17.25 16.03 2.43
N THR A 26 -18.42 16.40 2.97
CA THR A 26 -19.56 16.92 2.19
C THR A 26 -19.30 18.26 1.49
N LYS A 27 -18.26 18.99 1.92
CA LYS A 27 -17.84 20.26 1.32
C LYS A 27 -16.64 20.12 0.39
N LYS A 28 -16.06 18.92 0.25
CA LYS A 28 -14.88 18.68 -0.59
C LYS A 28 -15.29 18.17 -1.98
N ASN A 29 -14.54 18.58 -2.99
CA ASN A 29 -14.65 17.96 -4.31
C ASN A 29 -13.95 16.59 -4.29
N LEU A 30 -14.74 15.51 -4.34
CA LEU A 30 -14.25 14.12 -4.32
C LEU A 30 -14.27 13.47 -5.71
N THR A 31 -14.48 14.24 -6.78
CA THR A 31 -14.54 13.70 -8.16
C THR A 31 -13.25 13.01 -8.59
N PHE A 32 -12.11 13.31 -7.95
CA PHE A 32 -10.86 12.60 -8.18
C PHE A 32 -10.92 11.11 -7.82
N LEU A 33 -11.91 10.68 -7.01
CA LEU A 33 -12.15 9.28 -6.66
C LEU A 33 -13.01 8.54 -7.69
N LEU A 34 -13.61 9.24 -8.66
CA LEU A 34 -14.31 8.59 -9.76
C LEU A 34 -13.31 7.74 -10.55
N LYS A 35 -13.70 6.52 -10.92
CA LYS A 35 -12.81 5.52 -11.49
C LYS A 35 -11.93 6.05 -12.64
N ASP A 36 -12.54 6.75 -13.59
CA ASP A 36 -11.84 7.26 -14.78
C ASP A 36 -10.81 8.35 -14.45
N ASN A 37 -11.04 9.10 -13.37
CA ASN A 37 -10.08 10.08 -12.85
C ASN A 37 -9.01 9.39 -12.01
N TYR A 38 -9.43 8.52 -11.08
CA TYR A 38 -8.56 7.88 -10.12
C TYR A 38 -7.57 6.95 -10.80
N ASP A 39 -8.01 6.08 -11.73
CA ASP A 39 -7.14 5.14 -12.42
C ASP A 39 -5.98 5.84 -13.13
N VAL A 40 -6.29 6.87 -13.92
CA VAL A 40 -5.29 7.59 -14.71
C VAL A 40 -4.31 8.32 -13.79
N GLN A 41 -4.81 9.09 -12.82
CA GLN A 41 -3.97 9.90 -11.95
C GLN A 41 -3.16 9.07 -10.96
N PHE A 42 -3.78 8.05 -10.36
CA PHE A 42 -3.14 7.19 -9.38
C PHE A 42 -2.04 6.34 -10.02
N VAL A 43 -2.33 5.66 -11.14
CA VAL A 43 -1.33 4.83 -11.83
C VAL A 43 -0.16 5.70 -12.31
N ARG A 44 -0.43 6.87 -12.88
CA ARG A 44 0.62 7.82 -13.26
C ARG A 44 1.48 8.24 -12.05
N SER A 45 0.86 8.58 -10.92
CA SER A 45 1.59 8.97 -9.71
C SER A 45 2.47 7.84 -9.16
N VAL A 46 1.96 6.60 -9.18
CA VAL A 46 2.69 5.42 -8.70
C VAL A 46 3.86 5.11 -9.60
N TYR A 47 3.66 5.01 -10.91
CA TYR A 47 4.70 4.54 -11.83
C TYR A 47 5.69 5.63 -12.25
N ASN A 48 5.37 6.91 -12.07
CA ASN A 48 6.35 7.99 -12.19
C ASN A 48 7.19 8.21 -10.92
N SER A 49 6.79 7.63 -9.78
CA SER A 49 7.57 7.73 -8.55
C SER A 49 8.88 6.95 -8.66
N ARG A 50 9.93 7.45 -7.98
CA ARG A 50 11.27 6.87 -8.06
C ARG A 50 11.31 5.50 -7.40
N VAL A 51 11.89 4.54 -8.11
CA VAL A 51 12.15 3.21 -7.58
C VAL A 51 13.30 3.28 -6.58
N ILE A 52 13.10 2.67 -5.42
CA ILE A 52 14.12 2.51 -4.38
C ILE A 52 14.09 1.09 -3.81
N SER A 53 15.15 0.70 -3.12
CA SER A 53 15.20 -0.50 -2.29
C SER A 53 14.62 -0.27 -0.89
N TYR A 54 14.30 -1.36 -0.21
CA TYR A 54 13.96 -1.31 1.22
C TYR A 54 15.11 -0.77 2.08
N GLN A 55 16.37 -1.04 1.72
CA GLN A 55 17.53 -0.57 2.49
C GLN A 55 17.71 0.96 2.38
N GLU A 56 17.49 1.54 1.20
CA GLU A 56 17.47 2.99 1.02
C GLU A 56 16.33 3.62 1.84
N LEU A 57 15.14 3.03 1.83
CA LEU A 57 14.01 3.50 2.62
C LEU A 57 14.29 3.43 4.13
N LYS A 58 14.83 2.31 4.61
CA LYS A 58 15.11 2.06 6.02
C LYS A 58 16.23 2.96 6.55
N SER A 59 17.29 3.14 5.78
CA SER A 59 18.43 4.00 6.16
C SER A 59 18.11 5.49 6.07
N GLY A 60 17.01 5.87 5.39
CA GLY A 60 16.69 7.27 5.12
C GLY A 60 17.63 7.93 4.10
N SER A 61 18.37 7.14 3.32
CA SER A 61 19.32 7.62 2.30
C SER A 61 18.61 8.09 1.02
N ILE A 62 17.60 8.95 1.17
CA ILE A 62 16.73 9.45 0.10
C ILE A 62 16.81 10.98 0.10
N PHE A 63 17.61 11.53 -0.81
CA PHE A 63 17.91 12.96 -0.88
C PHE A 63 17.01 13.74 -1.86
N PHE A 64 15.80 13.26 -2.10
CA PHE A 64 14.80 13.91 -2.96
C PHE A 64 13.43 13.90 -2.31
N GLU A 65 12.58 14.85 -2.68
CA GLU A 65 11.22 14.95 -2.14
C GLU A 65 10.21 14.06 -2.89
N GLY A 66 9.10 13.76 -2.23
CA GLY A 66 7.96 13.09 -2.85
C GLY A 66 7.92 11.57 -2.69
N PRO A 67 6.95 10.92 -3.37
CA PRO A 67 6.69 9.51 -3.18
C PRO A 67 7.76 8.62 -3.83
N VAL A 68 7.85 7.40 -3.32
CA VAL A 68 8.77 6.36 -3.82
C VAL A 68 8.04 5.05 -4.04
N ARG A 69 8.62 4.17 -4.86
CA ARG A 69 8.06 2.86 -5.18
C ARG A 69 9.06 1.74 -4.92
N ILE A 70 8.59 0.68 -4.28
CA ILE A 70 9.30 -0.59 -4.14
C ILE A 70 8.56 -1.60 -5.02
N PRO A 71 9.20 -2.11 -6.09
CA PRO A 71 8.56 -3.08 -6.97
C PRO A 71 8.53 -4.49 -6.33
N TYR A 72 7.52 -5.27 -6.69
CA TYR A 72 7.50 -6.71 -6.48
C TYR A 72 6.97 -7.40 -7.74
N HIS A 73 7.38 -8.64 -7.98
CA HIS A 73 7.03 -9.37 -9.20
C HIS A 73 6.39 -10.73 -8.91
N THR A 74 6.65 -11.27 -7.71
CA THR A 74 6.13 -12.56 -7.28
C THR A 74 5.43 -12.46 -5.94
N LYS A 75 4.62 -13.47 -5.62
CA LYS A 75 3.95 -13.60 -4.32
C LYS A 75 4.96 -13.54 -3.16
N ASP A 76 6.09 -14.22 -3.32
CA ASP A 76 7.10 -14.31 -2.28
C ASP A 76 7.89 -13.01 -2.12
N GLU A 77 8.14 -12.29 -3.22
CA GLU A 77 8.69 -10.94 -3.16
C GLU A 77 7.75 -9.99 -2.41
N TYR A 78 6.45 -10.00 -2.73
CA TYR A 78 5.46 -9.20 -2.02
C TYR A 78 5.49 -9.52 -0.53
N ARG A 79 5.41 -10.80 -0.15
CA ARG A 79 5.39 -11.22 1.26
C ARG A 79 6.63 -10.79 2.01
N ARG A 80 7.81 -10.98 1.42
CA ARG A 80 9.08 -10.53 2.04
C ARG A 80 9.09 -9.01 2.21
N ALA A 81 8.70 -8.27 1.18
CA ALA A 81 8.65 -6.80 1.25
C ALA A 81 7.63 -6.33 2.31
N ALA A 82 6.41 -6.86 2.28
CA ALA A 82 5.34 -6.53 3.23
C ALA A 82 5.77 -6.79 4.68
N LYS A 83 6.38 -7.97 4.96
CA LYS A 83 6.92 -8.28 6.29
C LYS A 83 7.99 -7.28 6.73
N ASN A 84 8.95 -6.97 5.87
CA ASN A 84 10.01 -6.00 6.17
C ASN A 84 9.47 -4.59 6.43
N LEU A 85 8.38 -4.22 5.75
CA LEU A 85 7.74 -2.91 5.84
C LEU A 85 6.69 -2.82 6.96
N GLY A 86 6.43 -3.91 7.69
CA GLY A 86 5.40 -3.96 8.74
C GLY A 86 3.97 -3.94 8.20
N LEU A 87 3.77 -4.29 6.93
CA LEU A 87 2.45 -4.38 6.28
C LEU A 87 1.82 -5.76 6.50
N MET A 88 0.51 -5.84 6.26
CA MET A 88 -0.19 -7.11 6.15
C MET A 88 0.27 -7.85 4.89
N ASP A 89 0.77 -9.07 5.06
CA ASP A 89 1.35 -9.92 4.03
C ASP A 89 0.39 -11.01 3.51
N ASP A 90 -0.85 -11.02 4.01
CA ASP A 90 -1.92 -11.94 3.58
C ASP A 90 -2.62 -11.44 2.32
N PHE A 91 -3.12 -12.42 1.55
CA PHE A 91 -3.98 -12.19 0.40
C PHE A 91 -5.38 -12.72 0.66
N ARG A 92 -6.38 -12.09 0.05
CA ARG A 92 -7.75 -12.61 -0.08
C ARG A 92 -8.07 -12.70 -1.56
N SER A 93 -8.22 -13.92 -2.08
CA SER A 93 -8.47 -14.15 -3.52
C SER A 93 -7.46 -13.42 -4.41
N GLY A 94 -6.17 -13.50 -4.08
CA GLY A 94 -5.10 -12.79 -4.79
C GLY A 94 -4.96 -11.30 -4.50
N VAL A 95 -5.87 -10.70 -3.71
CA VAL A 95 -5.86 -9.27 -3.41
C VAL A 95 -5.09 -9.00 -2.10
N PRO A 96 -4.01 -8.21 -2.12
CA PRO A 96 -3.35 -7.78 -0.89
C PRO A 96 -4.21 -6.79 -0.11
N ARG A 97 -4.07 -6.76 1.21
CA ARG A 97 -4.79 -5.82 2.08
C ARG A 97 -4.49 -4.37 1.67
N THR A 98 -5.54 -3.55 1.58
CA THR A 98 -5.46 -2.15 1.12
C THR A 98 -4.91 -1.95 -0.30
N GLY A 99 -4.84 -3.04 -1.09
CA GLY A 99 -4.35 -3.02 -2.45
C GLY A 99 -5.35 -2.48 -3.46
N TYR A 100 -4.87 -1.71 -4.42
CA TYR A 100 -5.60 -1.33 -5.63
C TYR A 100 -4.75 -1.61 -6.85
N ARG A 101 -5.22 -2.48 -7.76
CA ARG A 101 -4.41 -2.99 -8.90
C ARG A 101 -3.07 -3.58 -8.45
N GLY A 102 -3.08 -4.27 -7.31
CA GLY A 102 -1.87 -4.81 -6.64
C GLY A 102 -1.02 -3.77 -5.90
N ILE A 103 -1.29 -2.47 -6.03
CA ILE A 103 -0.50 -1.42 -5.38
C ILE A 103 -0.98 -1.23 -3.94
N VAL A 104 -0.08 -1.44 -2.98
CA VAL A 104 -0.30 -1.09 -1.57
C VAL A 104 0.34 0.27 -1.29
N THR A 105 -0.47 1.25 -0.91
CA THR A 105 -0.02 2.61 -0.61
C THR A 105 0.03 2.82 0.90
N PHE A 106 1.17 3.27 1.41
CA PHE A 106 1.36 3.49 2.85
C PHE A 106 2.33 4.65 3.09
N PHE A 107 2.50 5.01 4.37
CA PHE A 107 3.49 5.97 4.80
C PHE A 107 4.59 5.26 5.61
N TYR A 108 5.84 5.62 5.36
CA TYR A 108 7.00 5.20 6.12
C TYR A 108 7.84 6.43 6.45
N ASN A 109 8.06 6.71 7.74
CA ASN A 109 8.76 7.92 8.20
C ASN A 109 8.27 9.21 7.51
N LYS A 110 6.94 9.43 7.49
CA LYS A 110 6.25 10.56 6.84
C LYS A 110 6.38 10.64 5.32
N ARG A 111 7.02 9.68 4.66
CA ARG A 111 7.09 9.58 3.19
C ARG A 111 6.07 8.61 2.65
N ARG A 112 5.40 8.98 1.55
CA ARG A 112 4.49 8.08 0.83
C ARG A 112 5.29 7.03 0.06
N VAL A 113 4.93 5.76 0.25
CA VAL A 113 5.57 4.62 -0.40
C VAL A 113 4.50 3.78 -1.11
N TYR A 114 4.84 3.31 -2.30
CA TYR A 114 4.05 2.36 -3.07
C TYR A 114 4.78 1.01 -3.13
N LEU A 115 4.20 -0.03 -2.56
CA LEU A 115 4.59 -1.41 -2.86
C LEU A 115 3.76 -1.87 -4.06
N ALA A 116 4.37 -2.03 -5.23
CA ALA A 116 3.64 -2.11 -6.49
C ALA A 116 4.14 -3.21 -7.44
N PRO A 117 3.26 -3.86 -8.21
CA PRO A 117 3.65 -4.77 -9.28
C PRO A 117 4.15 -3.99 -10.51
N TYR A 118 4.49 -4.68 -11.60
CA TYR A 118 4.74 -4.03 -12.90
C TYR A 118 3.55 -3.20 -13.41
N ALA A 119 3.83 -2.17 -14.21
CA ALA A 119 2.82 -1.26 -14.75
C ALA A 119 1.80 -1.95 -15.68
N ASN A 120 2.19 -3.07 -16.30
CA ASN A 120 1.33 -3.89 -17.15
C ASN A 120 0.44 -4.85 -16.35
N TRP A 121 -0.07 -4.43 -15.20
CA TRP A 121 -0.97 -5.22 -14.34
C TRP A 121 -2.18 -5.74 -15.13
N LYS A 122 -2.40 -7.06 -15.12
CA LYS A 122 -3.45 -7.74 -15.91
C LYS A 122 -4.63 -8.26 -15.09
N GLY A 123 -4.59 -8.10 -13.77
CA GLY A 123 -5.55 -8.73 -12.86
C GLY A 123 -4.86 -9.31 -11.63
N TYR A 124 -5.67 -9.77 -10.68
CA TYR A 124 -5.19 -10.53 -9.53
C TYR A 124 -5.02 -12.00 -9.92
N ASP A 125 -3.93 -12.61 -9.46
CA ASP A 125 -3.71 -14.04 -9.55
C ASP A 125 -4.38 -14.72 -8.35
N LEU A 126 -5.46 -15.45 -8.60
CA LEU A 126 -6.25 -16.10 -7.56
C LEU A 126 -5.49 -17.23 -6.84
N THR A 127 -4.37 -17.70 -7.40
CA THR A 127 -3.48 -18.68 -6.74
C THR A 127 -2.63 -18.05 -5.63
N TRP A 128 -2.69 -16.72 -5.49
CA TRP A 128 -2.04 -16.02 -4.39
C TRP A 128 -2.93 -16.07 -3.13
N SER A 129 -2.66 -17.08 -2.32
CA SER A 129 -3.09 -17.23 -0.93
C SER A 129 -1.93 -16.96 0.00
#